data_AF-A0A8D8GQP0-F1
#
_entry.id   AF-A0A8D8GQP0-F1
#
_cell.length_a   1.000
_cell.length_b   1.000
_cell.length_c   1.000
_cell.angle_alpha   90.00
_cell.angle_beta   90.00
_cell.angle_gamma   90.00
#
_symmetry.space_group_name_H-M   'P 1'
#
loop_
_entity.id
_entity.type
_entity.pdbx_description
1 polymer ?
#
loop_
_entity_poly.entity_id
_entity_poly.type
_entity_poly.pdbx_seq_one_letter_code
_entity_poly.pdbx_strand_id
1 'polypeptide(L)'
;MTAQKQIYSYSFNFNMTPQRKQSHKQRKYRAIVRKYLMFLMNLHNPYAEPPCMEEWRWRLDEFTQIPVPRTKEEKLAKKEEEIEQRRARIEEENRLRAERVHLKPTLRPPPPPKRFAFNCLKFLWVSDRGAPKLPSK
;
A
#
# COMPACT_ATOMS: atom_id res chain seq x y z
N MET A 1 -28.89 20.51 46.60
CA MET A 1 -27.52 20.68 46.06
C MET A 1 -27.01 19.32 45.64
N THR A 2 -26.98 19.04 44.34
CA THR A 2 -26.52 17.74 43.84
C THR A 2 -25.68 17.97 42.59
N ALA A 3 -24.39 18.25 42.80
CA ALA A 3 -23.43 18.41 41.72
C ALA A 3 -23.05 17.02 41.20
N GLN A 4 -23.60 16.65 40.04
CA GLN A 4 -23.18 15.47 39.30
C GLN A 4 -21.75 15.69 38.81
N LYS A 5 -20.80 14.97 39.41
CA LYS A 5 -19.41 14.89 38.95
C LYS A 5 -19.41 14.09 37.64
N GLN A 6 -19.35 14.78 36.52
CA GLN A 6 -19.02 14.17 35.24
C GLN A 6 -17.55 13.76 35.27
N ILE A 7 -17.29 12.48 35.50
CA ILE A 7 -15.97 11.88 35.33
C ILE A 7 -15.78 11.76 33.82
N TYR A 8 -15.07 12.71 33.23
CA TYR A 8 -14.56 12.59 31.87
C TYR A 8 -13.59 11.41 31.82
N SER A 9 -14.03 10.25 31.35
CA SER A 9 -13.15 9.13 31.00
C SER A 9 -12.41 9.49 29.71
N TYR A 10 -11.23 10.10 29.85
CA TYR A 10 -10.36 10.40 28.71
C TYR A 10 -9.66 9.11 28.27
N SER A 11 -10.24 8.41 27.29
CA SER A 11 -9.58 7.28 26.63
C SER A 11 -8.42 7.79 25.78
N PHE A 12 -7.24 7.90 26.38
CA PHE A 12 -6.01 8.31 25.69
C PHE A 12 -5.56 7.18 24.75
N ASN A 13 -6.01 7.23 23.49
CA ASN A 13 -5.56 6.33 22.45
C ASN A 13 -4.07 6.60 22.13
N PHE A 14 -3.16 5.83 22.74
CA PHE A 14 -1.74 5.86 22.40
C PHE A 14 -1.51 5.26 21.01
N ASN A 15 -1.69 6.08 19.99
CA ASN A 15 -1.20 5.77 18.65
C ASN A 15 0.34 5.84 18.66
N MET A 16 0.99 4.68 18.85
CA MET A 16 2.45 4.59 18.78
C MET A 16 2.96 4.93 17.38
N THR A 17 3.96 5.81 17.29
CA THR A 17 4.64 6.10 16.02
C THR A 17 5.34 4.85 15.47
N PRO A 18 5.45 4.70 14.14
CA PRO A 18 6.05 3.51 13.52
C PRO A 18 7.48 3.22 14.01
N GLN A 19 8.26 4.26 14.34
CA GLN A 19 9.59 4.11 14.95
C GLN A 19 9.52 3.47 16.35
N ARG A 20 8.59 3.91 17.20
CA ARG A 20 8.37 3.33 18.53
C ARG A 20 7.89 1.88 18.45
N LYS A 21 7.03 1.55 17.48
CA LYS A 21 6.58 0.17 17.22
C LYS A 21 7.76 -0.75 16.86
N GLN A 22 8.74 -0.27 16.11
CA GLN A 22 9.93 -1.07 15.75
C GLN A 22 10.87 -1.27 16.94
N SER A 23 11.17 -0.21 17.69
CA SER A 23 11.95 -0.30 18.93
C SER A 23 11.33 -1.27 19.93
N HIS A 24 9.99 -1.24 20.09
CA HIS A 24 9.26 -2.18 20.94
C HIS A 24 9.40 -3.63 20.49
N LYS A 25 9.28 -3.91 19.18
CA LYS A 25 9.49 -5.26 18.62
C LYS A 25 10.91 -5.77 18.87
N GLN A 26 11.92 -4.92 18.69
CA GLN A 26 13.32 -5.27 18.96
C GLN A 26 13.56 -5.54 20.44
N ARG A 27 13.00 -4.72 21.33
CA ARG A 27 13.12 -4.91 22.79
C ARG A 27 12.49 -6.23 23.23
N LYS A 28 11.29 -6.55 22.72
CA LYS A 28 10.63 -7.84 22.96
C LYS A 28 11.47 -9.02 22.49
N TYR A 29 11.98 -8.95 21.25
CA TYR A 29 12.84 -10.00 20.71
C TYR A 29 14.09 -10.20 21.56
N ARG A 30 14.81 -9.12 21.93
CA ARG A 30 15.99 -9.21 22.81
C ARG A 30 15.67 -9.81 24.18
N ALA A 31 14.51 -9.49 24.76
CA ALA A 31 14.08 -10.10 26.03
C ALA A 31 13.87 -11.61 25.88
N ILE A 32 13.30 -12.04 24.76
CA ILE A 32 13.12 -13.46 24.45
C ILE A 32 14.48 -14.14 24.26
N VAL A 33 15.37 -13.60 23.42
CA VAL A 33 16.73 -14.13 23.21
C VAL A 33 17.46 -14.28 24.54
N ARG A 34 17.39 -13.26 25.41
CA ARG A 34 18.02 -13.30 26.73
C ARG A 34 17.45 -14.43 27.60
N LYS A 35 16.14 -14.66 27.58
CA LYS A 35 15.50 -15.75 28.31
C LYS A 35 16.02 -17.12 27.84
N TYR A 36 16.05 -17.36 26.53
CA TYR A 36 16.55 -18.63 25.99
C TYR A 36 18.05 -18.81 26.26
N LEU A 37 18.85 -17.76 26.12
CA LEU A 37 20.28 -17.83 26.41
C LEU A 37 20.55 -18.14 27.88
N MET A 38 19.83 -17.51 28.81
CA MET A 38 19.95 -17.81 30.24
C MET A 38 19.57 -19.26 30.57
N PHE A 39 18.56 -19.81 29.89
CA PHE A 39 18.18 -21.21 30.04
C PHE A 39 19.27 -22.16 29.52
N LEU A 40 19.71 -21.97 28.27
CA LEU A 40 20.71 -22.83 27.64
C LEU A 40 22.01 -22.84 28.42
N MET A 41 22.45 -21.69 28.93
CA MET A 41 23.67 -21.58 29.72
C MET A 41 23.50 -21.92 31.21
N ASN A 42 22.32 -22.41 31.61
CA ASN A 42 21.96 -22.69 33.01
C ASN A 42 22.28 -21.54 33.99
N LEU A 43 22.13 -20.29 33.54
CA LEU A 43 22.48 -19.09 34.33
C LEU A 43 21.40 -18.69 35.33
N HIS A 44 20.27 -19.40 35.34
CA HIS A 44 19.15 -19.12 36.24
C HIS A 44 19.42 -19.60 37.67
N ASN A 45 20.14 -20.72 37.83
CA ASN A 45 20.50 -21.26 39.13
C ASN A 45 21.80 -22.07 39.00
N PRO A 46 22.92 -21.65 39.61
CA PRO A 46 24.19 -22.37 39.51
C PRO A 46 24.17 -23.75 40.20
N TYR A 47 23.15 -24.05 41.01
CA TYR A 47 22.96 -25.33 41.68
C TYR A 47 21.90 -26.21 41.01
N ALA A 48 21.21 -25.73 39.97
CA ALA A 48 20.25 -26.54 39.23
C ALA A 48 20.98 -27.46 38.26
N GLU A 49 20.39 -28.63 38.00
CA GLU A 49 20.86 -29.54 36.97
C GLU A 49 20.80 -28.83 35.60
N PRO A 50 21.86 -28.89 34.79
CA PRO A 50 21.84 -28.31 33.46
C PRO A 50 20.79 -29.01 32.59
N PRO A 51 20.16 -28.29 31.65
CA PRO A 51 19.12 -28.87 30.82
C PRO A 51 19.67 -30.03 29.98
N CYS A 52 18.87 -31.09 29.84
CA CYS A 52 19.27 -32.27 29.09
C CYS A 52 19.28 -31.99 27.57
N MET A 53 19.92 -32.86 26.78
CA MET A 53 20.03 -32.65 25.32
C MET A 53 18.67 -32.56 24.61
N GLU A 54 17.64 -33.28 25.09
CA GLU A 54 16.28 -33.18 24.51
C GLU A 54 15.63 -31.83 24.80
N GLU A 55 15.75 -31.33 26.03
CA GLU A 55 15.26 -30.02 26.42
C GLU A 55 15.94 -28.90 25.62
N TRP A 56 17.25 -29.03 25.38
CA TRP A 56 17.99 -28.14 24.49
C TRP A 56 17.39 -28.13 23.08
N ARG A 57 17.15 -29.31 22.50
CA ARG A 57 16.60 -29.42 21.14
C ARG A 57 15.21 -28.81 21.05
N TRP A 58 14.33 -29.08 22.00
CA TRP A 58 12.98 -28.50 22.02
C TRP A 58 13.00 -26.98 22.16
N ARG A 59 13.87 -26.44 23.03
CA ARG A 59 14.00 -24.99 23.22
C ARG A 59 14.60 -24.28 22.02
N LEU A 60 15.56 -24.91 21.34
CA LEU A 60 16.11 -24.37 20.10
C LEU A 60 15.07 -24.39 18.97
N ASP A 61 14.27 -25.45 18.87
CA ASP A 61 13.18 -25.51 17.88
C ASP A 61 12.08 -24.48 18.18
N GLU A 62 11.74 -24.26 19.44
CA GLU A 62 10.84 -23.17 19.85
C GLU A 62 11.43 -21.79 19.47
N PHE A 63 12.76 -21.65 19.57
CA PHE A 63 13.46 -20.40 19.25
C PHE A 63 13.52 -20.10 17.75
N THR A 64 13.76 -21.10 16.89
CA THR A 64 13.83 -20.92 15.44
C THR A 64 12.49 -20.49 14.83
N GLN A 65 11.38 -20.83 15.48
CA GLN A 65 10.03 -20.40 15.07
C GLN A 65 9.76 -18.92 15.37
N ILE A 66 10.57 -18.26 16.21
CA ILE A 66 10.37 -16.85 16.56
C ILE A 66 10.81 -15.95 15.40
N PRO A 67 9.91 -15.10 14.86
CA PRO A 67 10.25 -14.26 13.72
C PRO A 67 11.28 -13.19 14.11
N VAL A 68 12.40 -13.21 13.41
CA VAL A 68 13.46 -12.21 13.58
C VAL A 68 12.96 -10.83 13.13
N PRO A 69 13.08 -9.79 13.96
CA PRO A 69 12.74 -8.44 13.56
C PRO A 69 13.65 -7.99 12.41
N ARG A 70 13.07 -7.82 11.22
CA ARG A 70 13.80 -7.35 10.03
C ARG A 70 14.52 -6.03 10.30
N THR A 71 15.76 -5.94 9.83
CA THR A 71 16.60 -4.75 9.95
C THR A 71 16.03 -3.58 9.14
N LYS A 72 16.59 -2.38 9.32
CA LYS A 72 16.16 -1.21 8.53
C LYS A 72 16.52 -1.41 7.05
N GLU A 73 17.71 -1.93 6.78
CA GLU A 73 18.24 -2.20 5.45
C GLU A 73 17.37 -3.22 4.69
N GLU A 74 17.01 -4.35 5.32
CA GLU A 74 16.14 -5.35 4.70
C GLU A 74 14.74 -4.81 4.35
N LYS A 75 14.24 -3.87 5.15
CA LYS A 75 12.95 -3.21 4.87
C LYS A 75 13.06 -2.21 3.73
N LEU A 76 14.18 -1.52 3.61
CA LEU A 76 14.43 -0.60 2.50
C LEU A 76 14.61 -1.37 1.21
N ALA A 77 15.45 -2.42 1.21
CA ALA A 77 15.63 -3.31 0.07
C ALA A 77 14.30 -3.89 -0.44
N LYS A 78 13.44 -4.38 0.46
CA LYS A 78 12.11 -4.88 0.08
C LYS A 78 11.21 -3.79 -0.52
N LYS A 79 11.29 -2.55 -0.02
CA LYS A 79 10.52 -1.44 -0.58
C LYS A 79 11.02 -1.04 -1.95
N GLU A 80 12.34 -1.01 -2.14
CA GLU A 80 12.96 -0.71 -3.43
C GLU A 80 12.58 -1.75 -4.46
N GLU A 81 12.64 -3.04 -4.11
CA GLU A 81 12.17 -4.13 -4.96
C GLU A 81 10.69 -3.97 -5.35
N GLU A 82 9.82 -3.62 -4.39
CA GLU A 82 8.39 -3.39 -4.66
C GLU A 82 8.16 -2.18 -5.58
N ILE A 83 8.93 -1.10 -5.40
CA ILE A 83 8.89 0.09 -6.25
C ILE A 83 9.36 -0.27 -7.67
N GLU A 84 10.43 -1.03 -7.80
CA GLU A 84 10.99 -1.45 -9.08
C GLU A 84 10.03 -2.37 -9.84
N GLN A 85 9.46 -3.37 -9.16
CA GLN A 85 8.42 -4.23 -9.75
C GLN A 85 7.21 -3.41 -10.22
N ARG A 86 6.81 -2.40 -9.45
CA ARG A 86 5.70 -1.52 -9.83
C ARG A 86 6.04 -0.65 -11.03
N ARG A 87 7.27 -0.13 -11.10
CA ARG A 87 7.76 0.64 -12.26
C ARG A 87 7.79 -0.22 -13.51
N ALA A 88 8.33 -1.44 -13.42
CA ALA A 88 8.37 -2.39 -14.53
C ALA A 88 6.96 -2.69 -15.08
N ARG A 89 5.97 -2.88 -14.20
CA ARG A 89 4.57 -3.07 -14.64
C ARG A 89 4.00 -1.86 -15.37
N ILE A 90 4.27 -0.66 -14.87
CA ILE A 90 3.79 0.59 -15.52
C ILE A 90 4.48 0.79 -16.87
N GLU A 91 5.78 0.50 -16.97
CA GLU A 91 6.54 0.61 -18.21
C GLU A 91 6.03 -0.37 -19.28
N GLU A 92 5.76 -1.62 -18.88
CA GLU A 92 5.17 -2.62 -19.78
C GLU A 92 3.78 -2.20 -20.27
N GLU A 93 2.93 -1.69 -19.37
CA GLU A 93 1.61 -1.15 -19.76
C GLU A 93 1.74 0.04 -20.72
N ASN A 94 2.65 0.97 -20.44
CA ASN A 94 2.91 2.12 -21.30
C ASN A 94 3.42 1.69 -22.69
N ARG A 95 4.29 0.68 -22.74
CA ARG A 95 4.79 0.10 -24.00
C ARG A 95 3.65 -0.48 -24.84
N LEU A 96 2.80 -1.31 -24.24
CA LEU A 96 1.61 -1.87 -24.91
C LEU A 96 0.64 -0.77 -25.38
N ARG A 97 0.52 0.32 -24.61
CA ARG A 97 -0.31 1.46 -24.98
C ARG A 97 0.27 2.22 -26.16
N ALA A 98 1.58 2.43 -26.21
CA ALA A 98 2.27 3.08 -27.32
C ALA A 98 2.13 2.27 -28.62
N GLU A 99 2.28 0.94 -28.55
CA GLU A 99 2.07 0.04 -29.69
C GLU A 99 0.64 0.15 -30.25
N ARG A 100 -0.38 0.20 -29.39
CA ARG A 100 -1.78 0.40 -29.82
C ARG A 100 -2.04 1.76 -30.49
N VAL A 101 -1.29 2.81 -30.12
CA VAL A 101 -1.42 4.12 -30.76
C VAL A 101 -0.86 4.10 -32.17
N HIS A 102 0.26 3.40 -32.40
CA HIS A 102 0.87 3.26 -33.72
C HIS A 102 0.00 2.44 -34.69
N LEU A 103 -0.79 1.51 -34.16
CA LEU A 103 -1.72 0.70 -34.94
C LEU A 103 -3.05 1.38 -35.26
N LYS A 104 -3.33 2.59 -34.76
CA LYS A 104 -4.55 3.33 -35.15
C LYS A 104 -4.34 3.99 -36.51
N PRO A 105 -4.97 3.51 -37.59
CA PRO A 105 -4.98 4.25 -38.85
C PRO A 105 -5.82 5.51 -38.62
N THR A 106 -5.26 6.69 -38.88
CA THR A 106 -5.99 7.96 -39.01
C THR A 106 -6.86 7.91 -40.27
N LEU A 107 -7.86 7.03 -40.28
CA LEU A 107 -8.86 6.88 -41.34
C LEU A 107 -10.19 7.55 -40.96
N ARG A 108 -10.17 8.55 -40.06
CA ARG A 108 -11.34 9.43 -39.93
C ARG A 108 -11.19 10.55 -40.94
N PRO A 109 -12.03 10.59 -42.00
CA PRO A 109 -12.11 11.79 -42.83
C PRO A 109 -12.43 12.98 -41.92
N PRO A 110 -11.87 14.18 -42.22
CA PRO A 110 -12.19 15.37 -41.46
C PRO A 110 -13.71 15.56 -41.43
N PRO A 111 -14.29 15.93 -40.28
CA PRO A 111 -15.73 16.17 -40.20
C PRO A 111 -16.11 17.24 -41.24
N PRO A 112 -17.23 17.10 -41.94
CA PRO A 112 -17.66 18.08 -42.92
C PRO A 112 -17.81 19.46 -42.23
N PRO A 113 -17.47 20.56 -42.93
CA PRO A 113 -17.56 21.90 -42.36
C PRO A 113 -18.99 22.19 -41.91
N LYS A 114 -19.15 22.66 -40.67
CA LYS A 114 -20.46 23.04 -40.12
C LYS A 114 -21.00 24.21 -40.92
N ARG A 115 -22.17 24.03 -41.54
CA ARG A 115 -22.91 25.11 -42.19
C ARG A 115 -23.64 25.90 -41.10
N PHE A 116 -23.23 27.15 -40.92
CA PHE A 116 -23.93 28.11 -40.08
C PHE A 116 -24.81 28.98 -40.96
N ALA A 117 -26.08 29.09 -40.61
CA ALA A 117 -26.99 30.03 -41.23
C ALA A 117 -27.42 31.06 -40.19
N PHE A 118 -27.45 32.34 -40.57
CA PHE A 118 -28.00 33.38 -39.73
C PHE A 118 -29.53 33.35 -39.84
N ASN A 119 -30.21 33.14 -38.71
CA ASN A 119 -31.65 33.18 -38.65
C ASN A 119 -32.10 34.61 -38.38
N CYS A 120 -32.56 35.33 -39.41
CA CYS A 120 -33.04 36.72 -39.30
C CYS A 120 -34.29 36.87 -38.42
N LEU A 121 -35.11 35.82 -38.26
CA LEU A 121 -36.31 35.87 -37.42
C LEU A 121 -35.97 35.77 -35.93
N LYS A 122 -34.92 35.02 -35.60
CA LYS A 122 -34.46 34.80 -34.21
C LYS A 122 -33.20 35.58 -33.85
N PHE A 123 -32.68 36.39 -34.77
CA PHE A 123 -31.43 37.14 -34.64
C PHE A 123 -30.27 36.31 -34.06
N LEU A 124 -30.14 35.06 -34.50
CA LEU A 124 -29.16 34.12 -33.96
C LEU A 124 -28.55 33.24 -35.06
N TRP A 125 -27.27 32.91 -34.91
CA TRP A 125 -26.59 31.90 -35.72
C TRP A 125 -27.04 30.50 -35.34
N VAL A 126 -27.61 29.76 -36.29
CA VAL A 126 -28.04 28.37 -36.08
C VAL A 126 -27.11 27.46 -36.88
N SER A 127 -26.55 26.44 -36.22
CA SER A 127 -25.91 25.34 -36.92
C SER A 127 -26.96 24.42 -37.49
N ASP A 128 -26.86 24.13 -38.78
CA ASP A 128 -27.78 23.26 -39.49
C ASP A 128 -27.52 21.81 -39.05
N ARG A 129 -28.11 21.41 -37.91
CA ARG A 129 -28.10 20.02 -37.44
C ARG A 129 -29.16 19.25 -38.20
N GLY A 130 -28.90 19.00 -39.48
CA GLY A 130 -29.62 18.04 -40.32
C GLY A 130 -31.13 18.28 -40.41
N ALA A 131 -31.54 19.36 -41.08
CA ALA A 131 -32.92 19.43 -41.57
C ALA A 131 -33.14 18.34 -42.64
N PRO A 132 -34.24 17.55 -42.58
CA PRO A 132 -34.57 16.61 -43.63
C PRO A 132 -34.86 17.39 -44.92
N LYS A 133 -34.23 16.99 -46.03
CA LYS A 133 -34.49 17.56 -47.35
C LYS A 133 -35.97 17.36 -47.69
N LEU A 134 -36.76 18.43 -47.69
CA LEU A 134 -38.06 18.41 -48.31
C LEU A 134 -37.88 18.41 -49.84
N PRO A 135 -38.61 17.57 -50.58
CA PRO A 135 -38.50 17.51 -52.03
C PRO A 135 -39.13 18.75 -52.65
N SER A 136 -38.44 19.32 -53.64
CA SER A 136 -38.94 20.42 -54.47
C SER A 136 -40.13 19.98 -55.31
N LYS A 137 -41.20 20.76 -55.28
CA LYS A 137 -42.16 20.90 -56.38
C LYS A 137 -42.46 22.38 -56.56
#